data_AF-A0A966URN2-F1
#
_entry.id   AF-A0A966URN2-F1
#
_cell.length_a   1.000
_cell.length_b   1.000
_cell.length_c   1.000
_cell.angle_alpha   90.00
_cell.angle_beta   90.00
_cell.angle_gamma   90.00
#
_symmetry.space_group_name_H-M   'P 1'
#
loop_
_entity.id
_entity.type
_entity.pdbx_description
1 polymer ?
#
loop_
_entity_poly.entity_id
_entity_poly.type
_entity_poly.pdbx_seq_one_letter_code
_entity_poly.pdbx_strand_id
1 'polypeptide(L)'
;PANEERKTTPKKFKTKKTPRMNKGAGTYPNYWEQKDRSGNHIGMDASKGNEAVYVQHRSGTAIEMHPDGALYITAHNSKYEITFGENRMTISGAQDISVKGDASLRVFGDYNVTCHKNYNLTVLGDYNIVAKNKNTHVRGNIDTQGKNINTKIEGDINQFSLGSTYVGAEGNAGFISRRGVAYHAGGLGAHYAVASEDGGDMSHAVQGPGNIYLKNTNGEQHVKLTKKSGGLSAASSDSTHKFLFDKDGIHYETSKNHTTKTDGDTSNTTEGDFTVKSKTGNIQHKAEQGDMSYNATQGKVEIKADQSDLQCKAGGDASFEGSTTHVSGQQDVHVMSSSGSVNVDPGGGNVNLAGGLSQMFGGLGQLSFLFNDPTQAQDVGDRTPKKSEKAKEEQDDTQTIASWDDPQETSGLDSSSGTLPNA
;
A
#
# COMPACT_ATOMS: atom_id res chain seq x y z
N PRO A 1 -28.57 -34.63 49.43
CA PRO A 1 -29.99 -34.25 49.26
C PRO A 1 -30.52 -34.80 47.93
N ALA A 2 -31.80 -35.19 47.87
CA ALA A 2 -32.36 -35.89 46.71
C ALA A 2 -32.49 -34.99 45.47
N ASN A 3 -32.43 -35.61 44.29
CA ASN A 3 -32.71 -34.96 43.01
C ASN A 3 -34.23 -34.87 42.80
N GLU A 4 -34.90 -33.95 43.51
CA GLU A 4 -36.30 -33.64 43.25
C GLU A 4 -36.43 -32.92 41.90
N GLU A 5 -37.24 -33.48 40.99
CA GLU A 5 -37.57 -32.85 39.72
C GLU A 5 -38.27 -31.52 39.95
N ARG A 6 -37.61 -30.41 39.61
CA ARG A 6 -38.15 -29.06 39.81
C ARG A 6 -39.39 -28.87 38.95
N LYS A 7 -40.56 -28.81 39.61
CA LYS A 7 -41.89 -28.64 39.02
C LYS A 7 -41.88 -27.51 37.96
N THR A 8 -42.03 -27.88 36.69
CA THR A 8 -41.98 -26.95 35.55
C THR A 8 -43.33 -26.28 35.28
N THR A 9 -43.30 -25.04 34.77
CA THR A 9 -44.46 -24.30 34.27
C THR A 9 -45.32 -25.14 33.30
N PRO A 10 -46.61 -25.39 33.59
CA PRO A 10 -47.49 -26.14 32.69
C PRO A 10 -47.97 -25.26 31.53
N LYS A 11 -47.98 -25.81 30.29
CA LYS A 11 -48.33 -25.09 29.05
C LYS A 11 -49.72 -24.41 29.02
N LYS A 12 -50.61 -24.70 29.96
CA LYS A 12 -51.90 -24.01 30.16
C LYS A 12 -52.24 -23.97 31.65
N PHE A 13 -52.50 -22.78 32.18
CA PHE A 13 -53.02 -22.62 33.53
C PHE A 13 -54.45 -23.18 33.60
N LYS A 14 -54.66 -24.25 34.38
CA LYS A 14 -55.98 -24.86 34.60
C LYS A 14 -56.43 -24.54 36.02
N THR A 15 -57.48 -23.74 36.16
CA THR A 15 -58.18 -23.57 37.44
C THR A 15 -58.72 -24.93 37.89
N LYS A 16 -58.40 -25.36 39.12
CA LYS A 16 -59.04 -26.55 39.72
C LYS A 16 -60.50 -26.24 40.02
N LYS A 17 -61.32 -27.28 40.19
CA LYS A 17 -62.68 -27.13 40.74
C LYS A 17 -62.57 -26.87 42.25
N THR A 18 -63.46 -26.05 42.80
CA THR A 18 -63.65 -25.85 44.25
C THR A 18 -63.79 -27.21 44.96
N PRO A 19 -63.19 -27.42 46.16
CA PRO A 19 -63.06 -28.75 46.75
C PRO A 19 -64.40 -29.38 47.13
N ARG A 20 -65.46 -28.57 47.33
CA ARG A 20 -66.84 -29.04 47.57
C ARG A 20 -67.42 -29.89 46.43
N MET A 21 -66.83 -29.83 45.23
CA MET A 21 -67.26 -30.61 44.06
C MET A 21 -66.51 -31.95 43.92
N ASN A 22 -65.71 -32.34 44.91
CA ASN A 22 -65.06 -33.65 44.96
C ASN A 22 -66.05 -34.75 45.37
N LYS A 23 -65.84 -35.97 44.85
CA LYS A 23 -66.67 -37.13 45.19
C LYS A 23 -66.34 -37.61 46.61
N GLY A 24 -67.22 -37.32 47.56
CA GLY A 24 -67.08 -37.66 48.99
C GLY A 24 -66.87 -36.47 49.92
N ALA A 25 -66.75 -35.25 49.39
CA ALA A 25 -66.88 -34.02 50.17
C ALA A 25 -68.31 -33.85 50.71
N GLY A 26 -68.48 -33.15 51.84
CA GLY A 26 -69.77 -32.87 52.45
C GLY A 26 -70.47 -34.08 53.07
N THR A 27 -69.71 -35.09 53.52
CA THR A 27 -70.29 -36.33 54.08
C THR A 27 -70.65 -36.14 55.56
N TYR A 28 -71.95 -35.97 55.85
CA TYR A 28 -72.47 -35.88 57.23
C TYR A 28 -72.01 -37.07 58.11
N PRO A 29 -71.61 -36.87 59.38
CA PRO A 29 -71.60 -35.61 60.13
C PRO A 29 -70.28 -34.82 60.01
N ASN A 30 -69.38 -35.19 59.10
CA ASN A 30 -67.97 -34.77 59.10
C ASN A 30 -67.73 -33.40 58.44
N TYR A 31 -68.75 -32.55 58.31
CA TYR A 31 -68.61 -31.22 57.70
C TYR A 31 -69.46 -30.20 58.46
N TRP A 32 -68.97 -28.96 58.50
CA TRP A 32 -69.66 -27.82 59.10
C TRP A 32 -69.71 -26.66 58.10
N GLU A 33 -70.91 -26.12 57.88
CA GLU A 33 -71.14 -24.97 57.00
C GLU A 33 -72.02 -23.92 57.68
N GLN A 34 -71.63 -22.66 57.57
CA GLN A 34 -72.43 -21.51 57.94
C GLN A 34 -72.64 -20.61 56.71
N LYS A 35 -73.89 -20.54 56.25
CA LYS A 35 -74.34 -19.67 55.14
C LYS A 35 -75.23 -18.56 55.68
N ASP A 36 -74.93 -17.31 55.33
CA ASP A 36 -75.81 -16.18 55.67
C ASP A 36 -76.92 -15.98 54.62
N ARG A 37 -77.97 -15.23 54.98
CA ARG A 37 -79.10 -14.91 54.07
C ARG A 37 -78.71 -14.08 52.85
N SER A 38 -77.49 -13.53 52.81
CA SER A 38 -76.96 -12.73 51.70
C SER A 38 -76.02 -13.53 50.77
N GLY A 39 -75.81 -14.82 51.03
CA GLY A 39 -74.98 -15.70 50.21
C GLY A 39 -73.50 -15.73 50.57
N ASN A 40 -73.09 -15.19 51.72
CA ASN A 40 -71.74 -15.44 52.24
C ASN A 40 -71.68 -16.83 52.89
N HIS A 41 -70.53 -17.50 52.77
CA HIS A 41 -70.37 -18.88 53.16
C HIS A 41 -68.99 -19.13 53.78
N ILE A 42 -68.98 -19.66 55.00
CA ILE A 42 -67.80 -20.20 55.68
C ILE A 42 -68.06 -21.68 55.93
N GLY A 43 -67.05 -22.53 55.76
CA GLY A 43 -67.18 -23.94 56.10
C GLY A 43 -65.87 -24.69 56.19
N MET A 44 -65.95 -25.84 56.86
CA MET A 44 -64.85 -26.75 57.15
C MET A 44 -65.36 -28.17 56.90
N ASP A 45 -64.73 -28.87 55.96
CA ASP A 45 -64.97 -30.27 55.66
C ASP A 45 -63.85 -31.12 56.27
N ALA A 46 -64.21 -32.15 57.01
CA ALA A 46 -63.35 -33.17 57.58
C ALA A 46 -63.74 -34.58 57.07
N SER A 47 -64.50 -34.66 55.97
CA SER A 47 -64.75 -35.90 55.24
C SER A 47 -63.43 -36.48 54.76
N LYS A 48 -63.11 -37.71 55.19
CA LYS A 48 -61.80 -38.36 54.99
C LYS A 48 -61.32 -38.31 53.53
N GLY A 49 -60.16 -37.72 53.29
CA GLY A 49 -59.55 -37.52 51.96
C GLY A 49 -60.14 -36.36 51.15
N ASN A 50 -61.05 -35.57 51.74
CA ASN A 50 -61.66 -34.36 51.18
C ASN A 50 -61.58 -33.18 52.17
N GLU A 51 -60.61 -33.21 53.09
CA GLU A 51 -60.40 -32.19 54.12
C GLU A 51 -60.17 -30.80 53.51
N ALA A 52 -61.06 -29.84 53.77
CA ALA A 52 -61.05 -28.54 53.11
C ALA A 52 -61.59 -27.42 54.01
N VAL A 53 -61.05 -26.22 53.87
CA VAL A 53 -61.54 -25.02 54.58
C VAL A 53 -61.74 -23.90 53.59
N TYR A 54 -62.88 -23.21 53.64
CA TYR A 54 -63.18 -22.11 52.74
C TYR A 54 -63.90 -20.94 53.40
N VAL A 55 -63.60 -19.75 52.91
CA VAL A 55 -64.26 -18.48 53.25
C VAL A 55 -64.62 -17.80 51.92
N GLN A 56 -65.91 -17.62 51.67
CA GLN A 56 -66.44 -17.15 50.39
C GLN A 56 -67.46 -16.02 50.60
N HIS A 57 -67.23 -14.87 49.97
CA HIS A 57 -68.20 -13.78 49.88
C HIS A 57 -69.16 -14.01 48.71
N ARG A 58 -70.40 -13.49 48.80
CA ARG A 58 -71.46 -13.68 47.79
C ARG A 58 -71.06 -13.33 46.35
N SER A 59 -70.06 -12.47 46.17
CA SER A 59 -69.53 -12.05 44.86
C SER A 59 -68.56 -13.05 44.21
N GLY A 60 -68.42 -14.26 44.77
CA GLY A 60 -67.49 -15.29 44.29
C GLY A 60 -66.06 -15.13 44.80
N THR A 61 -65.72 -13.99 45.42
CA THR A 61 -64.40 -13.78 46.05
C THR A 61 -64.22 -14.76 47.20
N ALA A 62 -63.15 -15.55 47.17
CA ALA A 62 -62.96 -16.70 48.04
C ALA A 62 -61.50 -16.94 48.42
N ILE A 63 -61.32 -17.54 49.60
CA ILE A 63 -60.08 -18.20 50.05
C ILE A 63 -60.45 -19.67 50.27
N GLU A 64 -59.84 -20.59 49.52
CA GLU A 64 -60.09 -22.04 49.61
C GLU A 64 -58.77 -22.78 49.88
N MET A 65 -58.74 -23.58 50.95
CA MET A 65 -57.69 -24.53 51.28
C MET A 65 -58.16 -25.95 50.90
N HIS A 66 -57.40 -26.62 50.04
CA HIS A 66 -57.74 -27.92 49.46
C HIS A 66 -57.12 -29.11 50.22
N PRO A 67 -57.63 -30.34 50.01
CA PRO A 67 -57.09 -31.57 50.64
C PRO A 67 -55.66 -31.91 50.22
N ASP A 68 -55.18 -31.36 49.10
CA ASP A 68 -53.79 -31.49 48.63
C ASP A 68 -52.86 -30.38 49.16
N GLY A 69 -53.33 -29.61 50.15
CA GLY A 69 -52.61 -28.49 50.76
C GLY A 69 -52.55 -27.22 49.88
N ALA A 70 -53.19 -27.21 48.71
CA ALA A 70 -53.19 -26.03 47.85
C ALA A 70 -54.10 -24.92 48.40
N LEU A 71 -53.55 -23.70 48.47
CA LEU A 71 -54.29 -22.48 48.80
C LEU A 71 -54.68 -21.74 47.51
N TYR A 72 -55.97 -21.49 47.34
CA TYR A 72 -56.52 -20.64 46.28
C TYR A 72 -57.07 -19.35 46.87
N ILE A 73 -56.60 -18.22 46.35
CA ILE A 73 -57.13 -16.88 46.67
C ILE A 73 -57.70 -16.31 45.38
N THR A 74 -59.02 -16.17 45.30
CA THR A 74 -59.72 -15.65 44.12
C THR A 74 -60.39 -14.33 44.48
N ALA A 75 -59.96 -13.24 43.84
CA ALA A 75 -60.62 -11.93 43.91
C ALA A 75 -61.37 -11.68 42.59
N HIS A 76 -62.66 -11.38 42.67
CA HIS A 76 -63.49 -11.06 41.48
C HIS A 76 -63.48 -9.58 41.09
N ASN A 77 -62.82 -8.74 41.89
CA ASN A 77 -62.59 -7.32 41.64
C ASN A 77 -61.09 -7.02 41.89
N SER A 78 -60.74 -5.97 42.62
CA SER A 78 -59.35 -5.66 42.99
C SER A 78 -58.82 -6.56 44.11
N LYS A 79 -57.51 -6.89 44.06
CA LYS A 79 -56.72 -7.33 45.22
C LYS A 79 -55.73 -6.23 45.58
N TYR A 80 -55.72 -5.80 46.84
CA TYR A 80 -54.68 -4.94 47.40
C TYR A 80 -53.86 -5.72 48.42
N GLU A 81 -52.54 -5.58 48.39
CA GLU A 81 -51.63 -6.20 49.34
C GLU A 81 -50.67 -5.12 49.84
N ILE A 82 -50.86 -4.70 51.09
CA ILE A 82 -50.14 -3.58 51.70
C ILE A 82 -49.40 -4.12 52.93
N THR A 83 -48.07 -4.04 52.91
CA THR A 83 -47.21 -4.44 54.03
C THR A 83 -46.42 -3.22 54.46
N PHE A 84 -46.54 -2.81 55.73
CA PHE A 84 -45.81 -1.67 56.29
C PHE A 84 -44.39 -2.02 56.76
N GLY A 85 -44.14 -3.31 57.03
CA GLY A 85 -42.82 -3.85 57.33
C GLY A 85 -42.21 -4.58 56.13
N GLU A 86 -41.36 -5.57 56.42
CA GLU A 86 -40.74 -6.40 55.39
C GLU A 86 -41.72 -7.45 54.81
N ASN A 87 -41.73 -7.62 53.49
CA ASN A 87 -42.41 -8.72 52.80
C ASN A 87 -41.37 -9.63 52.13
N ARG A 88 -41.19 -10.87 52.66
CA ARG A 88 -40.32 -11.89 52.07
C ARG A 88 -41.15 -12.98 51.41
N MET A 89 -41.09 -13.04 50.08
CA MET A 89 -41.69 -14.12 49.29
C MET A 89 -40.63 -15.17 48.96
N THR A 90 -40.91 -16.44 49.24
CA THR A 90 -40.06 -17.58 48.86
C THR A 90 -40.91 -18.65 48.20
N ILE A 91 -40.55 -19.02 46.96
CA ILE A 91 -41.26 -20.00 46.15
C ILE A 91 -40.25 -21.06 45.71
N SER A 92 -40.47 -22.31 46.13
CA SER A 92 -39.58 -23.45 45.83
C SER A 92 -39.93 -24.17 44.52
N GLY A 93 -41.14 -23.96 43.99
CA GLY A 93 -41.58 -24.42 42.68
C GLY A 93 -41.37 -23.37 41.58
N ALA A 94 -42.04 -23.55 40.44
CA ALA A 94 -42.17 -22.49 39.44
C ALA A 94 -43.06 -21.33 39.94
N GLN A 95 -42.76 -20.12 39.47
CA GLN A 95 -43.58 -18.93 39.65
C GLN A 95 -43.93 -18.37 38.27
N ASP A 96 -45.22 -18.40 37.92
CA ASP A 96 -45.75 -17.83 36.69
C ASP A 96 -46.52 -16.55 37.00
N ILE A 97 -46.13 -15.43 36.39
CA ILE A 97 -46.83 -14.14 36.51
C ILE A 97 -47.39 -13.78 35.13
N SER A 98 -48.70 -13.52 35.05
CA SER A 98 -49.35 -13.06 33.82
C SER A 98 -50.25 -11.87 34.14
N VAL A 99 -49.95 -10.73 33.53
CA VAL A 99 -50.77 -9.51 33.55
C VAL A 99 -51.29 -9.29 32.14
N LYS A 100 -52.59 -9.01 31.99
CA LYS A 100 -53.26 -8.84 30.68
C LYS A 100 -53.41 -7.38 30.23
N GLY A 101 -53.29 -6.45 31.16
CA GLY A 101 -53.10 -5.03 30.91
C GLY A 101 -51.70 -4.62 31.32
N ASP A 102 -51.50 -3.33 31.59
CA ASP A 102 -50.20 -2.79 31.94
C ASP A 102 -49.68 -3.31 33.29
N ALA A 103 -48.36 -3.46 33.39
CA ALA A 103 -47.65 -3.81 34.61
C ALA A 103 -46.55 -2.78 34.86
N SER A 104 -46.36 -2.39 36.13
CA SER A 104 -45.25 -1.52 36.52
C SER A 104 -44.59 -2.05 37.79
N LEU A 105 -43.26 -1.92 37.84
CA LEU A 105 -42.44 -2.21 39.02
C LEU A 105 -41.65 -0.95 39.35
N ARG A 106 -41.92 -0.35 40.51
CA ARG A 106 -41.24 0.84 40.99
C ARG A 106 -40.53 0.54 42.29
N VAL A 107 -39.20 0.56 42.24
CA VAL A 107 -38.33 0.45 43.42
C VAL A 107 -37.71 1.83 43.66
N PHE A 108 -37.72 2.32 44.90
CA PHE A 108 -37.17 3.63 45.26
C PHE A 108 -35.69 3.57 45.70
N GLY A 109 -35.21 2.37 46.06
CA GLY A 109 -33.80 2.04 46.21
C GLY A 109 -33.33 1.07 45.11
N ASP A 110 -32.29 0.30 45.37
CA ASP A 110 -31.68 -0.59 44.38
C ASP A 110 -32.57 -1.80 44.03
N TYR A 111 -32.64 -2.14 42.73
CA TYR A 111 -33.32 -3.34 42.24
C TYR A 111 -32.31 -4.36 41.72
N ASN A 112 -32.08 -5.41 42.51
CA ASN A 112 -31.11 -6.46 42.22
C ASN A 112 -31.81 -7.71 41.69
N VAL A 113 -31.41 -8.18 40.50
CA VAL A 113 -31.91 -9.41 39.87
C VAL A 113 -30.75 -10.34 39.60
N THR A 114 -30.89 -11.62 39.93
CA THR A 114 -29.89 -12.66 39.63
C THR A 114 -30.59 -13.90 39.09
N CYS A 115 -30.26 -14.28 37.86
CA CYS A 115 -30.63 -15.59 37.31
C CYS A 115 -29.38 -16.49 37.29
N HIS A 116 -29.45 -17.66 37.91
CA HIS A 116 -28.38 -18.68 37.86
C HIS A 116 -28.34 -19.45 36.52
N LYS A 117 -29.21 -19.10 35.57
CA LYS A 117 -29.34 -19.66 34.23
C LYS A 117 -29.65 -18.52 33.25
N ASN A 118 -30.20 -18.84 32.08
CA ASN A 118 -30.50 -17.89 31.03
C ASN A 118 -31.50 -16.81 31.49
N TYR A 119 -31.23 -15.55 31.17
CA TYR A 119 -32.17 -14.44 31.33
C TYR A 119 -32.68 -14.03 29.95
N ASN A 120 -33.84 -14.56 29.57
CA ASN A 120 -34.45 -14.30 28.27
C ASN A 120 -35.43 -13.13 28.42
N LEU A 121 -35.16 -12.01 27.76
CA LEU A 121 -36.06 -10.86 27.69
C LEU A 121 -36.54 -10.68 26.24
N THR A 122 -37.86 -10.60 26.06
CA THR A 122 -38.48 -10.33 24.76
C THR A 122 -39.45 -9.18 24.93
N VAL A 123 -39.25 -8.11 24.16
CA VAL A 123 -40.12 -6.94 24.08
C VAL A 123 -40.55 -6.81 22.63
N LEU A 124 -41.86 -6.72 22.38
CA LEU A 124 -42.42 -6.68 21.02
C LEU A 124 -42.63 -5.24 20.49
N GLY A 125 -42.52 -4.24 21.37
CA GLY A 125 -42.44 -2.82 21.05
C GLY A 125 -41.10 -2.25 21.50
N ASP A 126 -41.06 -0.95 21.80
CA ASP A 126 -39.81 -0.23 22.13
C ASP A 126 -39.18 -0.72 23.44
N TYR A 127 -37.85 -0.88 23.43
CA TYR A 127 -37.06 -1.24 24.61
C TYR A 127 -36.09 -0.12 24.99
N ASN A 128 -36.56 0.79 25.84
CA ASN A 128 -35.81 1.97 26.28
C ASN A 128 -35.05 1.70 27.58
N ILE A 129 -33.74 1.98 27.59
CA ILE A 129 -32.90 1.96 28.80
C ILE A 129 -32.32 3.35 29.02
N VAL A 130 -32.60 3.96 30.18
CA VAL A 130 -31.98 5.20 30.63
C VAL A 130 -31.31 4.94 31.97
N ALA A 131 -30.00 5.22 32.06
CA ALA A 131 -29.20 5.02 33.26
C ALA A 131 -28.04 6.04 33.29
N LYS A 132 -27.56 6.40 34.48
CA LYS A 132 -26.39 7.29 34.63
C LYS A 132 -25.11 6.65 34.09
N ASN A 133 -24.94 5.35 34.35
CA ASN A 133 -23.85 4.50 33.85
C ASN A 133 -24.47 3.17 33.38
N LYS A 134 -23.89 2.52 32.36
CA LYS A 134 -24.29 1.18 31.89
C LYS A 134 -23.06 0.31 31.65
N ASN A 135 -22.75 -0.57 32.59
CA ASN A 135 -21.62 -1.49 32.49
C ASN A 135 -22.12 -2.85 31.95
N THR A 136 -21.42 -3.41 30.96
CA THR A 136 -21.75 -4.70 30.34
C THR A 136 -20.50 -5.58 30.34
N HIS A 137 -20.58 -6.79 30.92
CA HIS A 137 -19.49 -7.77 30.89
C HIS A 137 -20.05 -9.12 30.42
N VAL A 138 -19.57 -9.60 29.28
CA VAL A 138 -19.95 -10.87 28.67
C VAL A 138 -18.68 -11.65 28.37
N ARG A 139 -18.67 -12.95 28.69
CA ARG A 139 -17.53 -13.86 28.45
C ARG A 139 -17.63 -14.68 27.17
N GLY A 140 -18.83 -14.78 26.61
CA GLY A 140 -19.07 -15.31 25.27
C GLY A 140 -19.29 -14.17 24.27
N ASN A 141 -20.01 -14.47 23.18
CA ASN A 141 -20.24 -13.53 22.10
C ASN A 141 -21.22 -12.40 22.48
N ILE A 142 -21.16 -11.28 21.76
CA ILE A 142 -22.17 -10.22 21.74
C ILE A 142 -22.57 -10.00 20.27
N ASP A 143 -23.72 -10.55 19.88
CA ASP A 143 -24.30 -10.36 18.56
C ASP A 143 -25.29 -9.18 18.60
N THR A 144 -25.15 -8.21 17.69
CA THR A 144 -26.03 -7.03 17.60
C THR A 144 -26.51 -6.85 16.18
N GLN A 145 -27.83 -6.80 15.99
CA GLN A 145 -28.49 -6.65 14.70
C GLN A 145 -29.62 -5.62 14.83
N GLY A 146 -29.80 -4.80 13.79
CA GLY A 146 -30.82 -3.76 13.73
C GLY A 146 -30.77 -3.04 12.39
N LYS A 147 -31.87 -2.39 11.98
CA LYS A 147 -31.95 -1.71 10.68
C LYS A 147 -30.96 -0.55 10.57
N ASN A 148 -30.89 0.28 11.62
CA ASN A 148 -29.95 1.37 11.78
C ASN A 148 -29.33 1.27 13.18
N ILE A 149 -28.05 1.61 13.34
CA ILE A 149 -27.40 1.79 14.64
C ILE A 149 -26.75 3.17 14.66
N ASN A 150 -27.04 3.99 15.68
CA ASN A 150 -26.49 5.33 15.84
C ASN A 150 -25.89 5.47 17.24
N THR A 151 -24.64 5.93 17.31
CA THR A 151 -23.86 6.00 18.55
C THR A 151 -23.28 7.40 18.71
N LYS A 152 -23.91 8.23 19.56
CA LYS A 152 -23.37 9.54 19.95
C LYS A 152 -22.66 9.41 21.30
N ILE A 153 -21.39 9.81 21.35
CA ILE A 153 -20.56 9.86 22.56
C ILE A 153 -20.07 11.30 22.74
N GLU A 154 -20.00 11.78 23.98
CA GLU A 154 -19.59 13.16 24.31
C GLU A 154 -18.18 13.25 24.92
N GLY A 155 -17.62 12.11 25.32
CA GLY A 155 -16.20 11.91 25.62
C GLY A 155 -15.56 10.93 24.63
N ASP A 156 -14.65 10.09 25.12
CA ASP A 156 -13.83 9.20 24.27
C ASP A 156 -14.47 7.84 23.97
N ILE A 157 -14.06 7.23 22.85
CA ILE A 157 -14.29 5.81 22.53
C ILE A 157 -12.95 5.09 22.55
N ASN A 158 -12.83 4.05 23.36
CA ASN A 158 -11.64 3.19 23.42
C ASN A 158 -12.03 1.76 23.00
N GLN A 159 -11.52 1.32 21.84
CA GLN A 159 -11.78 -0.01 21.29
C GLN A 159 -10.48 -0.81 21.23
N PHE A 160 -10.42 -1.89 22.01
CA PHE A 160 -9.29 -2.84 22.01
C PHE A 160 -9.79 -4.21 21.56
N SER A 161 -9.06 -4.83 20.63
CA SER A 161 -9.27 -6.22 20.21
C SER A 161 -7.93 -6.94 20.17
N LEU A 162 -7.91 -8.19 20.64
CA LEU A 162 -6.75 -9.09 20.54
C LEU A 162 -6.75 -9.89 19.22
N GLY A 163 -7.90 -9.99 18.56
CA GLY A 163 -8.06 -10.56 17.22
C GLY A 163 -8.40 -9.49 16.18
N SER A 164 -8.54 -9.89 14.92
CA SER A 164 -8.90 -9.01 13.81
C SER A 164 -10.18 -8.20 14.07
N THR A 165 -10.15 -6.91 13.72
CA THR A 165 -11.36 -6.06 13.62
C THR A 165 -11.69 -5.89 12.14
N TYR A 166 -12.95 -6.14 11.76
CA TYR A 166 -13.43 -5.93 10.39
C TYR A 166 -14.50 -4.84 10.37
N VAL A 167 -14.46 -3.98 9.35
CA VAL A 167 -15.50 -2.99 9.05
C VAL A 167 -15.84 -3.16 7.57
N GLY A 168 -17.09 -3.54 7.28
CA GLY A 168 -17.59 -3.72 5.92
C GLY A 168 -18.86 -2.91 5.71
N ALA A 169 -19.01 -2.37 4.51
CA ALA A 169 -20.20 -1.64 4.07
C ALA A 169 -20.42 -1.87 2.58
N GLU A 170 -21.67 -1.95 2.15
CA GLU A 170 -22.08 -1.93 0.74
C GLU A 170 -22.06 -0.49 0.19
N GLY A 171 -22.42 0.47 1.03
CA GLY A 171 -22.20 1.91 0.81
C GLY A 171 -20.85 2.39 1.37
N ASN A 172 -20.76 3.68 1.64
CA ASN A 172 -19.52 4.29 2.13
C ASN A 172 -19.22 3.97 3.61
N ALA A 173 -18.00 3.49 3.88
CA ALA A 173 -17.38 3.53 5.20
C ALA A 173 -16.43 4.74 5.28
N GLY A 174 -16.39 5.46 6.40
CA GLY A 174 -15.56 6.67 6.50
C GLY A 174 -15.21 7.07 7.93
N PHE A 175 -14.00 7.63 8.08
CA PHE A 175 -13.47 8.15 9.34
C PHE A 175 -13.22 9.66 9.20
N ILE A 176 -13.91 10.48 9.98
CA ILE A 176 -13.90 11.95 9.85
C ILE A 176 -13.49 12.56 11.19
N SER A 177 -12.51 13.47 11.17
CA SER A 177 -12.02 14.16 12.37
C SER A 177 -11.81 15.65 12.09
N ARG A 178 -12.13 16.50 13.07
CA ARG A 178 -11.91 17.96 13.01
C ARG A 178 -10.49 18.40 13.37
N ARG A 179 -9.63 17.48 13.83
CA ARG A 179 -8.25 17.80 14.27
C ARG A 179 -7.17 16.95 13.59
N GLY A 180 -7.49 15.70 13.24
CA GLY A 180 -6.56 14.75 12.65
C GLY A 180 -6.97 13.30 12.92
N VAL A 181 -6.43 12.39 12.11
CA VAL A 181 -6.52 10.94 12.28
C VAL A 181 -5.09 10.41 12.21
N ALA A 182 -4.75 9.42 13.04
CA ALA A 182 -3.45 8.77 13.01
C ALA A 182 -3.66 7.26 12.94
N TYR A 183 -2.93 6.61 12.05
CA TYR A 183 -2.91 5.16 11.90
C TYR A 183 -1.53 4.65 12.34
N HIS A 184 -1.50 3.78 13.34
CA HIS A 184 -0.27 3.19 13.88
C HIS A 184 -0.36 1.67 13.72
N ALA A 185 0.76 1.04 13.35
CA ALA A 185 0.86 -0.41 13.20
C ALA A 185 2.15 -0.94 13.84
N GLY A 186 2.11 -2.22 14.22
CA GLY A 186 3.27 -2.93 14.77
C GLY A 186 4.23 -3.44 13.69
N GLY A 187 5.03 -4.45 14.04
CA GLY A 187 6.15 -4.95 13.19
C GLY A 187 5.79 -5.57 11.83
N LEU A 188 4.49 -5.68 11.48
CA LEU A 188 4.04 -6.07 10.14
C LEU A 188 3.62 -4.87 9.26
N GLY A 189 3.58 -3.65 9.81
CA GLY A 189 3.19 -2.44 9.10
C GLY A 189 1.68 -2.29 8.89
N ALA A 190 1.30 -1.21 8.21
CA ALA A 190 -0.08 -0.93 7.79
C ALA A 190 -0.19 -1.13 6.27
N HIS A 191 -1.12 -1.96 5.83
CA HIS A 191 -1.40 -2.20 4.42
C HIS A 191 -2.71 -1.53 4.02
N TYR A 192 -2.64 -0.68 3.01
CA TYR A 192 -3.81 -0.08 2.35
C TYR A 192 -3.88 -0.63 0.93
N ALA A 193 -4.99 -1.23 0.57
CA ALA A 193 -5.22 -1.79 -0.75
C ALA A 193 -6.60 -1.37 -1.26
N VAL A 194 -6.67 -0.94 -2.51
CA VAL A 194 -7.93 -0.75 -3.25
C VAL A 194 -7.93 -1.79 -4.36
N ALA A 195 -8.96 -2.62 -4.40
CA ALA A 195 -9.22 -3.57 -5.47
C ALA A 195 -10.67 -3.35 -5.90
N SER A 196 -10.86 -3.10 -7.20
CA SER A 196 -12.16 -2.84 -7.81
C SER A 196 -12.12 -3.33 -9.26
N GLU A 197 -13.17 -4.02 -9.71
CA GLU A 197 -13.27 -4.52 -11.08
C GLU A 197 -13.70 -3.40 -12.04
N ASP A 198 -14.55 -2.47 -11.59
CA ASP A 198 -14.99 -1.27 -12.32
C ASP A 198 -14.02 -0.07 -12.20
N GLY A 199 -12.87 -0.27 -11.54
CA GLY A 199 -11.90 0.78 -11.23
C GLY A 199 -12.15 1.46 -9.87
N GLY A 200 -11.12 2.12 -9.32
CA GLY A 200 -11.21 2.80 -8.03
C GLY A 200 -9.88 3.44 -7.61
N ASP A 201 -9.95 4.70 -7.18
CA ASP A 201 -8.77 5.51 -6.84
C ASP A 201 -8.46 5.50 -5.35
N MET A 202 -7.17 5.39 -5.01
CA MET A 202 -6.65 5.80 -3.70
C MET A 202 -6.09 7.22 -3.82
N SER A 203 -6.70 8.19 -3.14
CA SER A 203 -6.30 9.60 -3.21
C SER A 203 -5.92 10.17 -1.84
N HIS A 204 -4.85 10.95 -1.81
CA HIS A 204 -4.42 11.73 -0.65
C HIS A 204 -4.43 13.21 -1.03
N ALA A 205 -5.49 13.93 -0.63
CA ALA A 205 -5.67 15.34 -0.94
C ALA A 205 -5.39 16.22 0.29
N VAL A 206 -4.48 17.18 0.14
CA VAL A 206 -4.21 18.23 1.15
C VAL A 206 -4.74 19.54 0.58
N GLN A 207 -5.74 20.13 1.24
CA GLN A 207 -6.33 21.42 0.83
C GLN A 207 -5.82 22.53 1.77
N GLY A 208 -5.15 23.52 1.19
CA GLY A 208 -4.41 24.55 1.94
C GLY A 208 -2.93 24.20 2.13
N PRO A 209 -2.17 25.00 2.91
CA PRO A 209 -0.74 24.79 3.11
C PRO A 209 -0.48 23.54 3.97
N GLY A 210 0.09 22.50 3.36
CA GLY A 210 0.48 21.28 4.04
C GLY A 210 1.25 20.33 3.11
N ASN A 211 1.98 19.38 3.70
CA ASN A 211 2.91 18.50 3.00
C ASN A 211 2.56 17.02 3.27
N ILE A 212 2.84 16.15 2.29
CA ILE A 212 2.84 14.69 2.50
C ILE A 212 4.30 14.27 2.75
N TYR A 213 4.57 13.66 3.90
CA TYR A 213 5.91 13.19 4.28
C TYR A 213 5.99 11.66 4.27
N LEU A 214 6.94 11.13 3.51
CA LEU A 214 7.30 9.71 3.47
C LEU A 214 8.72 9.56 4.03
N LYS A 215 8.84 9.15 5.29
CA LYS A 215 10.13 9.02 5.99
C LYS A 215 10.36 7.59 6.45
N ASN A 216 11.44 6.99 5.96
CA ASN A 216 12.10 5.86 6.63
C ASN A 216 13.24 6.41 7.53
N THR A 217 13.57 5.68 8.60
CA THR A 217 14.74 5.96 9.44
C THR A 217 15.92 5.06 9.06
N ASN A 218 15.68 3.79 8.70
CA ASN A 218 16.70 2.81 8.31
C ASN A 218 16.15 1.92 7.18
N GLY A 219 16.88 1.81 6.09
CA GLY A 219 16.47 1.03 4.90
C GLY A 219 15.71 1.87 3.85
N GLU A 220 15.29 1.20 2.78
CA GLU A 220 14.82 1.83 1.55
C GLU A 220 13.31 2.18 1.58
N GLN A 221 12.84 2.90 0.55
CA GLN A 221 11.44 3.17 0.27
C GLN A 221 11.10 2.74 -1.18
N HIS A 222 10.62 1.51 -1.36
CA HIS A 222 10.30 1.01 -2.70
C HIS A 222 8.91 1.47 -3.16
N VAL A 223 8.87 2.47 -4.06
CA VAL A 223 7.62 2.89 -4.74
C VAL A 223 7.45 2.07 -6.03
N LYS A 224 7.04 0.80 -5.89
CA LYS A 224 6.82 -0.09 -7.04
C LYS A 224 5.45 0.15 -7.67
N LEU A 225 5.42 0.86 -8.79
CA LEU A 225 4.22 1.07 -9.60
C LEU A 225 4.20 0.07 -10.77
N THR A 226 3.27 -0.89 -10.74
CA THR A 226 3.06 -1.88 -11.81
C THR A 226 1.69 -1.66 -12.44
N LYS A 227 1.65 -1.42 -13.75
CA LYS A 227 0.43 -1.12 -14.51
C LYS A 227 0.38 -1.95 -15.80
N LYS A 228 -0.81 -2.16 -16.36
CA LYS A 228 -0.99 -2.79 -17.69
C LYS A 228 -0.89 -1.77 -18.84
N SER A 229 -1.27 -0.51 -18.59
CA SER A 229 -1.22 0.63 -19.50
C SER A 229 -1.40 1.94 -18.70
N GLY A 230 -1.28 3.11 -19.34
CA GLY A 230 -1.50 4.43 -18.70
C GLY A 230 -0.21 5.23 -18.47
N GLY A 231 -0.16 6.07 -17.43
CA GLY A 231 1.01 6.90 -17.09
C GLY A 231 1.05 7.28 -15.61
N LEU A 232 2.22 7.68 -15.13
CA LEU A 232 2.39 8.38 -13.86
C LEU A 232 2.59 9.87 -14.16
N SER A 233 1.97 10.76 -13.39
CA SER A 233 2.17 12.21 -13.54
C SER A 233 2.15 12.92 -12.21
N ALA A 234 3.14 13.77 -11.98
CA ALA A 234 3.15 14.79 -10.93
C ALA A 234 2.92 16.14 -11.60
N ALA A 235 1.91 16.89 -11.15
CA ALA A 235 1.58 18.20 -11.70
C ALA A 235 1.39 19.23 -10.59
N SER A 236 1.92 20.42 -10.82
CA SER A 236 1.52 21.64 -10.12
C SER A 236 0.58 22.46 -11.01
N SER A 237 0.08 23.60 -10.53
CA SER A 237 -0.59 24.60 -11.37
C SER A 237 0.30 25.15 -12.49
N ASP A 238 1.62 25.05 -12.30
CA ASP A 238 2.63 25.80 -13.02
C ASP A 238 3.52 24.92 -13.90
N SER A 239 3.58 23.62 -13.63
CA SER A 239 4.40 22.64 -14.35
C SER A 239 3.76 21.25 -14.32
N THR A 240 3.80 20.56 -15.45
CA THR A 240 3.53 19.12 -15.51
C THR A 240 4.83 18.35 -15.62
N HIS A 241 4.88 17.18 -14.98
CA HIS A 241 5.95 16.19 -15.06
C HIS A 241 5.29 14.82 -15.26
N LYS A 242 5.56 14.16 -16.38
CA LYS A 242 4.81 12.97 -16.80
C LYS A 242 5.77 11.86 -17.20
N PHE A 243 5.62 10.72 -16.55
CA PHE A 243 6.31 9.48 -16.86
C PHE A 243 5.33 8.57 -17.60
N LEU A 244 5.42 8.61 -18.92
CA LEU A 244 4.76 7.64 -19.81
C LEU A 244 5.54 6.32 -19.74
N PHE A 245 4.83 5.20 -19.85
CA PHE A 245 5.46 3.90 -20.04
C PHE A 245 4.57 3.11 -20.98
N ASP A 246 5.16 2.60 -22.05
CA ASP A 246 4.51 1.87 -23.14
C ASP A 246 5.46 0.76 -23.65
N LYS A 247 5.26 0.28 -24.88
CA LYS A 247 6.09 -0.78 -25.46
C LYS A 247 7.52 -0.34 -25.82
N ASP A 248 7.76 0.97 -25.92
CA ASP A 248 9.03 1.55 -26.38
C ASP A 248 9.90 2.10 -25.23
N GLY A 249 9.42 1.98 -23.98
CA GLY A 249 10.19 2.26 -22.77
C GLY A 249 9.49 3.18 -21.77
N ILE A 250 10.30 4.03 -21.11
CA ILE A 250 9.85 5.04 -20.14
C ILE A 250 10.17 6.41 -20.72
N HIS A 251 9.15 7.22 -21.01
CA HIS A 251 9.32 8.57 -21.56
C HIS A 251 9.01 9.61 -20.50
N TYR A 252 9.89 10.59 -20.32
CA TYR A 252 9.72 11.69 -19.37
C TYR A 252 9.45 13.01 -20.09
N GLU A 253 8.26 13.58 -19.87
CA GLU A 253 7.84 14.87 -20.42
C GLU A 253 7.69 15.91 -19.30
N THR A 254 8.07 17.16 -19.57
CA THR A 254 7.78 18.29 -18.68
C THR A 254 7.45 19.58 -19.46
N SER A 255 6.60 20.43 -18.89
CA SER A 255 6.19 21.71 -19.51
C SER A 255 7.08 22.91 -19.13
N LYS A 256 8.06 22.74 -18.23
CA LYS A 256 9.06 23.73 -17.82
C LYS A 256 10.42 23.06 -17.61
N ASN A 257 11.45 23.84 -17.31
CA ASN A 257 12.79 23.31 -17.05
C ASN A 257 12.78 22.23 -15.95
N HIS A 258 13.42 21.10 -16.22
CA HIS A 258 13.77 20.11 -15.20
C HIS A 258 15.21 20.34 -14.75
N THR A 259 15.48 20.14 -13.46
CA THR A 259 16.83 20.24 -12.89
C THR A 259 16.95 19.21 -11.79
N THR A 260 17.80 18.20 -12.02
CA THR A 260 18.22 17.27 -10.97
C THR A 260 19.42 17.87 -10.25
N LYS A 261 19.37 17.89 -8.92
CA LYS A 261 20.51 18.23 -8.06
C LYS A 261 20.80 17.03 -7.17
N THR A 262 22.09 16.80 -6.96
CA THR A 262 22.62 15.65 -6.23
C THR A 262 23.94 16.09 -5.58
N ASP A 263 24.24 15.55 -4.40
CA ASP A 263 25.51 15.77 -3.70
C ASP A 263 26.54 14.67 -4.02
N GLY A 264 26.20 13.74 -4.92
CA GLY A 264 27.04 12.67 -5.47
C GLY A 264 26.61 12.29 -6.89
N ASP A 265 27.06 11.15 -7.42
CA ASP A 265 26.87 10.81 -8.84
C ASP A 265 25.40 10.61 -9.26
N THR A 266 25.09 10.90 -10.53
CA THR A 266 23.83 10.53 -11.19
C THR A 266 24.10 9.78 -12.49
N SER A 267 23.77 8.49 -12.50
CA SER A 267 23.98 7.59 -13.64
C SER A 267 22.66 7.20 -14.29
N ASN A 268 22.48 7.54 -15.58
CA ASN A 268 21.42 6.99 -16.41
C ASN A 268 22.02 5.88 -17.29
N THR A 269 21.63 4.63 -17.04
CA THR A 269 22.07 3.46 -17.84
C THR A 269 20.87 2.92 -18.62
N THR A 270 21.10 2.50 -19.86
CA THR A 270 20.09 1.91 -20.75
C THR A 270 20.75 0.84 -21.61
N GLU A 271 20.00 -0.22 -21.93
CA GLU A 271 20.44 -1.31 -22.82
C GLU A 271 20.29 -0.96 -24.32
N GLY A 272 19.55 0.11 -24.63
CA GLY A 272 19.43 0.71 -25.96
C GLY A 272 19.66 2.23 -25.94
N ASP A 273 19.31 2.92 -27.03
CA ASP A 273 19.66 4.33 -27.27
C ASP A 273 19.26 5.31 -26.14
N PHE A 274 20.25 6.00 -25.55
CA PHE A 274 19.99 7.16 -24.70
C PHE A 274 19.80 8.42 -25.55
N THR A 275 18.56 8.91 -25.66
CA THR A 275 18.23 10.10 -26.44
C THR A 275 17.81 11.28 -25.56
N VAL A 276 18.60 12.33 -25.52
CA VAL A 276 18.19 13.66 -25.03
C VAL A 276 17.81 14.53 -26.23
N LYS A 277 16.58 15.05 -26.27
CA LYS A 277 16.09 15.93 -27.34
C LYS A 277 15.33 17.12 -26.78
N SER A 278 15.46 18.26 -27.43
CA SER A 278 14.74 19.51 -27.14
C SER A 278 14.06 20.00 -28.41
N LYS A 279 12.86 20.57 -28.29
CA LYS A 279 12.04 20.99 -29.44
C LYS A 279 12.30 22.45 -29.88
N THR A 280 12.79 23.30 -28.98
CA THR A 280 12.85 24.78 -29.19
C THR A 280 13.98 25.48 -28.44
N GLY A 281 14.87 24.76 -27.75
CA GLY A 281 15.95 25.34 -26.95
C GLY A 281 17.17 24.44 -26.83
N ASN A 282 18.27 24.97 -26.32
CA ASN A 282 19.55 24.27 -26.31
C ASN A 282 19.58 23.11 -25.30
N ILE A 283 20.22 22.00 -25.69
CA ILE A 283 20.68 20.98 -24.74
C ILE A 283 22.03 21.47 -24.19
N GLN A 284 22.18 21.50 -22.87
CA GLN A 284 23.41 21.93 -22.22
C GLN A 284 23.79 20.94 -21.13
N HIS A 285 24.97 20.35 -21.28
CA HIS A 285 25.64 19.58 -20.25
C HIS A 285 26.87 20.38 -19.80
N LYS A 286 27.01 20.61 -18.49
CA LYS A 286 28.14 21.34 -17.89
C LYS A 286 28.58 20.64 -16.61
N ALA A 287 29.87 20.32 -16.50
CA ALA A 287 30.52 20.06 -15.23
C ALA A 287 31.15 21.39 -14.74
N GLU A 288 31.02 21.70 -13.45
CA GLU A 288 31.72 22.86 -12.85
C GLU A 288 33.05 22.45 -12.20
N GLN A 289 33.17 21.17 -11.84
CA GLN A 289 34.38 20.46 -11.42
C GLN A 289 34.24 18.99 -11.89
N GLY A 290 35.35 18.33 -12.25
CA GLY A 290 35.35 16.97 -12.79
C GLY A 290 35.08 16.89 -14.29
N ASP A 291 35.33 15.71 -14.87
CA ASP A 291 35.29 15.47 -16.31
C ASP A 291 33.88 15.11 -16.82
N MET A 292 33.64 15.37 -18.11
CA MET A 292 32.40 15.00 -18.80
C MET A 292 32.67 13.92 -19.85
N SER A 293 32.49 12.67 -19.47
CA SER A 293 32.70 11.51 -20.36
C SER A 293 31.38 10.99 -20.97
N TYR A 294 31.36 10.79 -22.29
CA TYR A 294 30.31 10.05 -22.98
C TYR A 294 30.91 8.73 -23.50
N ASN A 295 30.66 7.63 -22.77
CA ASN A 295 31.29 6.33 -23.05
C ASN A 295 30.26 5.32 -23.54
N ALA A 296 30.54 4.64 -24.64
CA ALA A 296 29.78 3.49 -25.12
C ALA A 296 30.70 2.27 -25.25
N THR A 297 30.42 1.20 -24.50
CA THR A 297 31.25 -0.02 -24.51
C THR A 297 31.20 -0.74 -25.87
N GLN A 298 30.11 -0.58 -26.62
CA GLN A 298 29.92 -1.00 -28.01
C GLN A 298 29.02 0.03 -28.70
N GLY A 299 29.14 0.17 -30.03
CA GLY A 299 28.36 1.12 -30.83
C GLY A 299 29.08 2.46 -31.07
N LYS A 300 28.32 3.51 -31.39
CA LYS A 300 28.82 4.87 -31.69
C LYS A 300 28.25 5.87 -30.69
N VAL A 301 29.12 6.67 -30.07
CA VAL A 301 28.71 7.93 -29.44
C VAL A 301 28.54 8.97 -30.54
N GLU A 302 27.34 9.54 -30.67
CA GLU A 302 27.03 10.51 -31.72
C GLU A 302 26.38 11.77 -31.14
N ILE A 303 27.03 12.92 -31.35
CA ILE A 303 26.50 14.24 -31.01
C ILE A 303 26.24 14.96 -32.32
N LYS A 304 24.97 15.31 -32.58
CA LYS A 304 24.50 15.96 -33.81
C LYS A 304 23.81 17.28 -33.49
N ALA A 305 23.91 18.22 -34.43
CA ALA A 305 23.18 19.47 -34.44
C ALA A 305 22.70 19.72 -35.87
N ASP A 306 21.52 19.21 -36.22
CA ASP A 306 21.08 19.08 -37.62
C ASP A 306 20.79 20.44 -38.30
N GLN A 307 20.59 21.51 -37.52
CA GLN A 307 20.29 22.87 -37.99
C GLN A 307 21.08 23.97 -37.23
N SER A 308 22.22 23.66 -36.60
CA SER A 308 23.00 24.61 -35.78
C SER A 308 24.44 24.17 -35.56
N ASP A 309 25.31 25.07 -35.08
CA ASP A 309 26.70 24.75 -34.74
C ASP A 309 26.83 23.72 -33.61
N LEU A 310 27.70 22.72 -33.79
CA LEU A 310 28.25 21.94 -32.69
C LEU A 310 29.48 22.66 -32.11
N GLN A 311 29.33 23.30 -30.95
CA GLN A 311 30.39 24.11 -30.32
C GLN A 311 31.00 23.44 -29.07
N CYS A 312 32.10 22.70 -29.25
CA CYS A 312 32.92 22.21 -28.13
C CYS A 312 33.82 23.33 -27.59
N LYS A 313 33.76 23.60 -26.27
CA LYS A 313 34.56 24.65 -25.61
C LYS A 313 35.09 24.15 -24.27
N ALA A 314 36.41 24.05 -24.13
CA ALA A 314 37.10 23.71 -22.89
C ALA A 314 37.83 24.94 -22.32
N GLY A 315 38.11 24.91 -21.01
CA GLY A 315 39.01 25.88 -20.35
C GLY A 315 40.49 25.48 -20.37
N GLY A 316 40.76 24.22 -20.74
CA GLY A 316 42.06 23.67 -21.06
C GLY A 316 41.97 22.97 -22.42
N ASP A 317 42.57 21.79 -22.54
CA ASP A 317 42.60 21.04 -23.80
C ASP A 317 41.22 20.47 -24.19
N ALA A 318 41.03 20.27 -25.50
CA ALA A 318 39.89 19.55 -26.08
C ALA A 318 40.42 18.65 -27.20
N SER A 319 40.45 17.34 -26.97
CA SER A 319 40.97 16.34 -27.91
C SER A 319 39.85 15.54 -28.60
N PHE A 320 40.18 14.96 -29.75
CA PHE A 320 39.28 14.12 -30.56
C PHE A 320 39.99 12.79 -30.88
N GLU A 321 40.09 11.93 -29.87
CA GLU A 321 40.89 10.71 -29.89
C GLU A 321 40.07 9.47 -30.30
N GLY A 322 40.67 8.60 -31.12
CA GLY A 322 40.07 7.36 -31.58
C GLY A 322 40.88 6.72 -32.71
N SER A 323 40.54 5.48 -33.09
CA SER A 323 41.24 4.78 -34.19
C SER A 323 41.02 5.42 -35.57
N THR A 324 40.00 6.27 -35.73
CA THR A 324 39.71 6.99 -36.98
C THR A 324 38.86 8.24 -36.71
N THR A 325 39.49 9.37 -36.42
CA THR A 325 38.81 10.66 -36.24
C THR A 325 38.54 11.35 -37.58
N HIS A 326 37.28 11.70 -37.87
CA HIS A 326 36.89 12.49 -39.04
C HIS A 326 36.43 13.89 -38.59
N VAL A 327 37.03 14.93 -39.17
CA VAL A 327 36.62 16.34 -39.00
C VAL A 327 36.34 16.92 -40.39
N SER A 328 35.10 17.33 -40.64
CA SER A 328 34.64 17.79 -41.96
C SER A 328 33.53 18.84 -41.84
N GLY A 329 33.71 19.98 -42.51
CA GLY A 329 32.66 20.98 -42.71
C GLY A 329 31.91 20.80 -44.02
N GLN A 330 30.74 21.44 -44.16
CA GLN A 330 30.05 21.62 -45.45
C GLN A 330 30.73 22.68 -46.35
N GLN A 331 31.62 23.49 -45.78
CA GLN A 331 32.39 24.55 -46.43
C GLN A 331 33.86 24.38 -46.01
N ASP A 332 34.37 25.27 -45.15
CA ASP A 332 35.77 25.25 -44.69
C ASP A 332 35.95 24.60 -43.31
N VAL A 333 37.16 24.05 -43.06
CA VAL A 333 37.58 23.54 -41.74
C VAL A 333 38.68 24.47 -41.20
N HIS A 334 38.29 25.41 -40.34
CA HIS A 334 39.21 26.38 -39.75
C HIS A 334 39.91 25.82 -38.51
N VAL A 335 41.17 25.40 -38.66
CA VAL A 335 42.06 25.11 -37.53
C VAL A 335 42.91 26.35 -37.24
N MET A 336 42.67 27.01 -36.11
CA MET A 336 43.33 28.26 -35.72
C MET A 336 43.76 28.18 -34.26
N SER A 337 44.99 28.62 -33.96
CA SER A 337 45.45 28.87 -32.59
C SER A 337 45.50 30.38 -32.34
N SER A 338 45.03 30.82 -31.17
CA SER A 338 45.00 32.23 -30.78
C SER A 338 46.32 32.76 -30.23
N SER A 339 47.28 31.87 -29.91
CA SER A 339 48.54 32.24 -29.25
C SER A 339 49.73 31.29 -29.49
N GLY A 340 49.58 30.23 -30.29
CA GLY A 340 50.64 29.24 -30.54
C GLY A 340 50.64 28.69 -31.96
N SER A 341 51.48 27.69 -32.21
CA SER A 341 51.56 26.98 -33.49
C SER A 341 50.48 25.91 -33.62
N VAL A 342 49.77 25.87 -34.74
CA VAL A 342 49.04 24.66 -35.16
C VAL A 342 50.08 23.64 -35.63
N ASN A 343 50.22 22.53 -34.91
CA ASN A 343 51.12 21.44 -35.28
C ASN A 343 50.31 20.25 -35.81
N VAL A 344 50.76 19.64 -36.91
CA VAL A 344 50.10 18.49 -37.54
C VAL A 344 51.14 17.38 -37.70
N ASP A 345 51.26 16.54 -36.67
CA ASP A 345 52.12 15.36 -36.68
C ASP A 345 51.27 14.12 -37.06
N PRO A 346 51.55 13.44 -38.19
CA PRO A 346 50.82 12.25 -38.59
C PRO A 346 51.29 10.97 -37.88
N GLY A 347 52.21 11.04 -36.90
CA GLY A 347 52.63 9.91 -36.08
C GLY A 347 53.34 8.77 -36.84
N GLY A 348 53.85 9.06 -38.04
CA GLY A 348 54.40 8.07 -38.98
C GLY A 348 53.55 7.84 -40.24
N GLY A 349 52.35 8.42 -40.33
CA GLY A 349 51.54 8.46 -41.57
C GLY A 349 51.93 9.59 -42.53
N ASN A 350 51.21 9.69 -43.66
CA ASN A 350 51.34 10.79 -44.62
C ASN A 350 50.21 11.82 -44.45
N VAL A 351 50.55 13.12 -44.44
CA VAL A 351 49.56 14.21 -44.52
C VAL A 351 49.13 14.38 -45.98
N ASN A 352 47.93 13.91 -46.34
CA ASN A 352 47.42 13.98 -47.71
C ASN A 352 46.62 15.27 -47.98
N LEU A 353 47.30 16.29 -48.49
CA LEU A 353 46.70 17.57 -48.91
C LEU A 353 46.08 17.44 -50.32
N ALA A 354 44.96 16.74 -50.42
CA ALA A 354 44.22 16.51 -51.67
C ALA A 354 43.42 17.76 -52.16
N GLY A 355 44.05 18.93 -52.14
CA GLY A 355 43.53 20.21 -52.58
C GLY A 355 44.69 21.20 -52.77
N GLY A 356 44.76 21.85 -53.94
CA GLY A 356 46.00 22.47 -54.45
C GLY A 356 46.70 23.42 -53.47
N LEU A 357 48.02 23.21 -53.30
CA LEU A 357 48.95 23.94 -52.41
C LEU A 357 49.24 25.39 -52.88
N SER A 358 48.19 26.15 -53.20
CA SER A 358 48.24 27.29 -54.13
C SER A 358 48.62 28.63 -53.48
N GLN A 359 48.51 28.78 -52.16
CA GLN A 359 48.60 30.11 -51.50
C GLN A 359 49.55 30.22 -50.29
N MET A 360 50.27 29.16 -49.89
CA MET A 360 51.13 29.20 -48.69
C MET A 360 52.40 30.07 -48.81
N PHE A 361 52.72 30.61 -49.99
CA PHE A 361 53.89 31.47 -50.21
C PHE A 361 53.54 32.87 -50.71
N GLY A 362 52.44 33.43 -50.19
CA GLY A 362 51.96 34.80 -50.43
C GLY A 362 52.78 35.94 -49.80
N GLY A 363 54.09 35.78 -49.66
CA GLY A 363 55.03 36.85 -49.28
C GLY A 363 55.64 36.76 -47.87
N LEU A 364 56.89 36.32 -47.81
CA LEU A 364 57.91 36.74 -46.84
C LEU A 364 59.30 36.43 -47.43
N GLY A 365 60.33 37.17 -47.02
CA GLY A 365 61.67 37.09 -47.64
C GLY A 365 62.52 35.92 -47.15
N GLN A 366 63.38 35.39 -48.05
CA GLN A 366 64.47 34.44 -47.78
C GLN A 366 64.18 33.27 -46.81
N LEU A 367 63.76 32.13 -47.38
CA LEU A 367 63.96 30.82 -46.76
C LEU A 367 65.17 30.13 -47.40
N SER A 368 66.16 29.77 -46.58
CA SER A 368 67.36 29.05 -47.02
C SER A 368 67.11 27.54 -47.01
N PHE A 369 66.83 26.96 -48.17
CA PHE A 369 66.75 25.51 -48.34
C PHE A 369 68.15 24.90 -48.50
N LEU A 370 68.62 24.19 -47.47
CA LEU A 370 69.86 23.40 -47.52
C LEU A 370 69.61 22.07 -48.25
N PHE A 371 69.69 22.10 -49.59
CA PHE A 371 69.92 20.90 -50.37
C PHE A 371 71.40 20.51 -50.27
N ASN A 372 71.67 19.28 -49.85
CA ASN A 372 73.02 18.73 -49.75
C ASN A 372 73.23 17.73 -50.90
N ASP A 373 73.92 18.17 -51.96
CA ASP A 373 74.07 17.45 -53.23
C ASP A 373 75.41 16.66 -53.27
N PRO A 374 75.53 15.51 -53.96
CA PRO A 374 76.56 14.51 -53.68
C PRO A 374 77.78 14.49 -54.63
N THR A 375 78.74 13.61 -54.28
CA THR A 375 79.92 13.14 -55.07
C THR A 375 81.16 14.05 -55.05
N GLN A 376 82.42 13.58 -55.09
CA GLN A 376 83.01 12.23 -55.24
C GLN A 376 84.06 11.89 -54.14
N ALA A 377 84.78 10.77 -54.32
CA ALA A 377 85.89 10.23 -53.50
C ALA A 377 87.12 11.20 -53.43
N GLN A 378 88.20 10.95 -52.68
CA GLN A 378 88.88 9.69 -52.34
C GLN A 378 89.93 9.87 -51.21
N ASP A 379 90.29 8.80 -50.49
CA ASP A 379 91.69 8.26 -50.32
C ASP A 379 91.95 7.51 -48.98
N VAL A 380 93.08 6.81 -48.89
CA VAL A 380 93.46 5.79 -47.88
C VAL A 380 94.44 6.35 -46.83
N GLY A 381 94.35 5.89 -45.57
CA GLY A 381 95.24 6.37 -44.48
C GLY A 381 95.34 5.44 -43.25
N ASP A 382 96.18 4.41 -43.36
CA ASP A 382 96.51 3.39 -42.33
C ASP A 382 96.80 3.91 -40.90
N ARG A 383 96.26 3.20 -39.88
CA ARG A 383 96.85 3.08 -38.53
C ARG A 383 96.63 1.70 -37.87
N THR A 384 97.45 0.72 -38.24
CA THR A 384 98.15 -0.29 -37.39
C THR A 384 97.38 -1.16 -36.35
N PRO A 385 97.65 -2.48 -36.24
CA PRO A 385 96.84 -3.43 -35.45
C PRO A 385 97.36 -3.77 -34.04
N LYS A 386 96.52 -4.47 -33.24
CA LYS A 386 96.96 -5.37 -32.16
C LYS A 386 96.02 -6.58 -31.96
N LYS A 387 96.67 -7.75 -31.79
CA LYS A 387 96.27 -9.05 -31.17
C LYS A 387 94.95 -9.14 -30.37
N SER A 388 94.28 -10.30 -30.23
CA SER A 388 94.38 -11.69 -30.80
C SER A 388 93.23 -12.56 -30.19
N GLU A 389 93.03 -13.89 -30.33
CA GLU A 389 93.74 -15.03 -30.96
C GLU A 389 92.78 -16.25 -31.13
N LYS A 390 93.08 -17.19 -32.06
CA LYS A 390 92.51 -18.58 -32.18
C LYS A 390 91.00 -18.72 -32.54
N ALA A 391 90.52 -19.81 -33.18
CA ALA A 391 91.14 -21.09 -33.59
C ALA A 391 90.56 -21.65 -34.92
N LYS A 392 91.25 -22.67 -35.49
CA LYS A 392 90.77 -23.96 -36.09
C LYS A 392 89.31 -24.11 -36.61
N GLU A 393 88.99 -24.84 -37.70
CA GLU A 393 89.80 -25.67 -38.64
C GLU A 393 89.05 -25.96 -39.98
N GLU A 394 89.79 -26.52 -40.96
CA GLU A 394 89.45 -27.32 -42.19
C GLU A 394 87.97 -27.54 -42.62
N GLN A 395 87.59 -27.18 -43.87
CA GLN A 395 87.40 -28.06 -45.08
C GLN A 395 86.10 -28.90 -45.11
N ASP A 396 85.48 -29.28 -46.25
CA ASP A 396 85.95 -29.31 -47.65
C ASP A 396 84.83 -29.11 -48.73
N ASP A 397 85.21 -29.13 -50.02
CA ASP A 397 84.43 -28.91 -51.26
C ASP A 397 83.08 -29.67 -51.46
N THR A 398 82.11 -29.08 -52.23
CA THR A 398 81.76 -29.50 -53.64
C THR A 398 80.41 -28.96 -54.24
N GLN A 399 80.50 -28.38 -55.45
CA GLN A 399 79.67 -28.52 -56.68
C GLN A 399 78.11 -28.33 -56.83
N THR A 400 77.73 -27.21 -57.49
CA THR A 400 76.97 -27.08 -58.79
C THR A 400 75.43 -27.31 -58.97
N ILE A 401 74.80 -26.47 -59.85
CA ILE A 401 73.57 -26.65 -60.73
C ILE A 401 72.23 -25.91 -60.38
N ALA A 402 71.75 -25.03 -61.31
CA ALA A 402 70.38 -24.60 -61.80
C ALA A 402 69.07 -24.62 -60.92
N SER A 403 67.91 -23.96 -61.23
CA SER A 403 67.48 -22.86 -62.16
C SER A 403 65.96 -22.45 -62.02
N TRP A 404 65.60 -21.20 -62.36
CA TRP A 404 64.32 -20.71 -63.00
C TRP A 404 62.93 -20.55 -62.26
N ASP A 405 62.11 -19.67 -62.88
CA ASP A 405 60.61 -19.45 -62.89
C ASP A 405 59.83 -18.60 -61.82
N ASP A 406 58.58 -18.22 -62.16
CA ASP A 406 58.01 -16.82 -62.04
C ASP A 406 56.49 -16.70 -61.50
N PRO A 407 55.50 -15.83 -61.91
CA PRO A 407 54.73 -14.96 -60.96
C PRO A 407 53.15 -14.89 -61.10
N GLN A 408 52.51 -13.71 -60.80
CA GLN A 408 51.09 -13.24 -61.00
C GLN A 408 49.99 -13.55 -59.91
N GLU A 409 48.78 -12.94 -59.75
CA GLU A 409 48.09 -11.60 -59.94
C GLU A 409 46.60 -11.69 -59.39
N THR A 410 45.62 -10.72 -59.36
CA THR A 410 45.44 -9.27 -58.96
C THR A 410 43.92 -8.91 -58.77
N SER A 411 43.57 -7.71 -58.21
CA SER A 411 42.24 -6.97 -58.23
C SER A 411 41.03 -7.47 -57.37
N GLY A 412 39.95 -6.70 -57.07
CA GLY A 412 39.63 -5.24 -57.15
C GLY A 412 38.10 -4.86 -57.10
N LEU A 413 37.76 -3.56 -56.84
CA LEU A 413 36.50 -2.79 -57.20
C LEU A 413 35.15 -3.09 -56.45
N ASP A 414 34.10 -2.22 -56.35
CA ASP A 414 33.89 -0.74 -56.49
C ASP A 414 32.42 -0.25 -56.08
N SER A 415 32.21 1.07 -55.86
CA SER A 415 30.98 1.94 -56.01
C SER A 415 29.60 1.60 -55.36
N SER A 416 28.54 2.46 -55.34
CA SER A 416 28.27 3.93 -55.16
C SER A 416 26.72 4.18 -55.16
N SER A 417 26.08 5.36 -55.09
CA SER A 417 26.13 6.52 -54.15
C SER A 417 24.90 7.48 -54.36
N GLY A 418 24.36 8.14 -53.31
CA GLY A 418 23.34 9.23 -53.40
C GLY A 418 21.90 8.86 -52.95
N THR A 419 20.98 9.76 -52.60
CA THR A 419 20.98 11.26 -52.55
C THR A 419 19.95 11.81 -51.51
N LEU A 420 20.14 13.06 -51.07
CA LEU A 420 19.32 13.90 -50.14
C LEU A 420 18.06 14.53 -50.83
N PRO A 421 17.28 15.49 -50.25
CA PRO A 421 17.22 16.08 -48.88
C PRO A 421 15.79 16.27 -48.27
N ASN A 422 15.72 16.66 -46.98
CA ASN A 422 15.07 17.91 -46.47
C ASN A 422 14.52 17.80 -45.03
N ALA A 423 15.09 18.57 -44.10
CA ALA A 423 14.41 19.37 -43.07
C ALA A 423 15.44 20.09 -42.17
#